data_AF-A0A024VNA9-F1
#
_entry.id   AF-A0A024VNA9-F1
#
_cell.length_a   1.000
_cell.length_b   1.000
_cell.length_c   1.000
_cell.angle_alpha   90.00
_cell.angle_beta   90.00
_cell.angle_gamma   90.00
#
_symmetry.space_group_name_H-M   'P 1'
#
loop_
_entity.id
_entity.type
_entity.pdbx_description
1 polymer ?
#
loop_
_entity_poly.entity_id
_entity_poly.type
_entity_poly.pdbx_seq_one_letter_code
_entity_poly.pdbx_strand_id
1 'polypeptide(L)' 'MHDIGVALSSTDREDTLNFYNLVKDGASIDEIKNYIYSSIKYYDILKNELYNEQRARFTERMKNTKRLEI' A
#
# COMPACT_ATOMS: atom_id res chain seq x y z
N MET A 1 -12.57 -2.40 0.39
CA MET A 1 -11.89 -2.44 -0.93
C MET A 1 -11.60 -1.05 -1.48
N HIS A 2 -12.57 -0.11 -1.46
CA HIS A 2 -12.33 1.28 -1.88
C HIS A 2 -11.17 1.95 -1.10
N ASP A 3 -11.18 1.88 0.24
CA ASP A 3 -10.13 2.44 1.09
C ASP A 3 -8.72 1.89 0.82
N ILE A 4 -8.63 0.59 0.48
CA ILE A 4 -7.36 -0.06 0.14
C ILE A 4 -6.83 0.50 -1.17
N GLY A 5 -7.69 0.65 -2.18
CA GLY A 5 -7.31 1.22 -3.48
C GLY A 5 -6.87 2.67 -3.37
N VAL A 6 -7.51 3.47 -2.51
CA VAL A 6 -7.12 4.88 -2.25
C VAL A 6 -5.74 4.96 -1.58
N ALA A 7 -5.49 4.11 -0.58
CA ALA A 7 -4.19 4.06 0.09
C ALA A 7 -3.07 3.67 -0.89
N LEU A 8 -3.29 2.61 -1.68
CA LEU A 8 -2.34 2.17 -2.69
C LEU A 8 -2.08 3.25 -3.75
N SER A 9 -3.12 3.95 -4.23
CA SER A 9 -2.95 4.99 -5.25
C SER A 9 -2.10 6.18 -4.77
N SER A 10 -2.16 6.52 -3.48
CA SER A 10 -1.32 7.58 -2.91
C SER A 10 0.15 7.14 -2.90
N THR A 11 0.41 5.89 -2.49
CA THR A 11 1.72 5.26 -2.54
C THR A 11 2.25 5.15 -3.98
N ASP A 12 1.41 4.75 -4.94
CA ASP A 12 1.79 4.62 -6.36
C ASP A 12 2.33 5.94 -6.93
N ARG A 13 1.70 7.06 -6.57
CA ARG A 13 2.13 8.38 -7.03
C ARG A 13 3.50 8.75 -6.50
N GLU A 14 3.75 8.48 -5.22
CA GLU A 14 5.03 8.78 -4.57
C GLU A 14 6.15 7.88 -5.11
N ASP A 15 5.91 6.57 -5.18
CA ASP A 15 6.89 5.60 -5.68
C ASP A 15 7.25 5.87 -7.15
N THR A 16 6.26 6.23 -7.98
CA THR A 16 6.48 6.63 -9.39
C THR A 16 7.34 7.89 -9.49
N LEU A 17 7.09 8.89 -8.65
CA LEU A 17 7.88 10.13 -8.65
C LEU A 17 9.33 9.87 -8.22
N ASN A 18 9.52 9.07 -7.19
CA ASN A 18 10.84 8.68 -6.68
C ASN A 18 11.62 7.87 -7.72
N PHE A 19 10.99 6.90 -8.37
CA PHE A 19 11.59 6.15 -9.47
C PHE A 19 11.98 7.06 -10.64
N TYR A 20 11.10 7.98 -11.03
CA TYR A 20 11.40 8.95 -12.09
C TYR A 20 12.63 9.81 -11.75
N ASN A 21 12.70 10.35 -10.53
CA ASN A 21 13.84 11.15 -10.08
C ASN A 21 15.13 10.31 -10.07
N LEU A 22 15.07 9.07 -9.59
CA LEU A 22 16.21 8.14 -9.59
C LEU A 22 16.79 7.94 -11.00
N VAL A 23 15.92 7.70 -11.99
CA VAL A 23 16.34 7.55 -13.40
C VAL A 23 16.87 8.86 -13.97
N LYS A 24 16.19 9.98 -13.68
CA LYS A 24 16.56 11.32 -14.16
C LYS A 24 17.94 11.76 -13.65
N ASP A 25 18.25 11.45 -12.40
CA ASP A 25 19.52 11.82 -11.75
C ASP A 25 20.70 10.93 -12.18
N GLY A 26 20.45 9.96 -13.08
CA GLY A 26 21.49 9.12 -13.66
C GLY A 26 21.95 7.99 -12.73
N ALA A 27 21.06 7.48 -11.88
CA ALA A 27 21.36 6.33 -11.02
C ALA A 27 21.87 5.14 -11.84
N SER A 28 22.78 4.38 -11.24
CA SER A 28 23.29 3.16 -11.83
C SER A 28 22.18 2.12 -12.03
N ILE A 29 22.41 1.18 -12.95
CA ILE A 29 21.49 0.07 -13.19
C ILE A 29 21.26 -0.76 -11.92
N ASP A 30 22.29 -0.92 -11.08
CA ASP A 30 22.19 -1.66 -9.83
C ASP A 30 21.31 -0.92 -8.80
N GLU A 31 21.43 0.40 -8.70
CA GLU A 31 20.54 1.21 -7.84
C GLU A 31 19.08 1.14 -8.31
N ILE A 32 18.84 1.24 -9.62
CA ILE A 32 17.49 1.12 -10.20
C ILE A 32 16.90 -0.27 -9.92
N LYS A 33 17.70 -1.33 -10.09
CA LYS A 33 17.27 -2.70 -9.75
C LYS A 33 16.92 -2.84 -8.28
N ASN A 34 17.79 -2.34 -7.39
CA ASN A 34 17.58 -2.41 -5.95
C ASN A 34 16.33 -1.64 -5.53
N TYR A 35 16.06 -0.49 -6.16
CA TYR A 35 14.83 0.26 -5.95
C TYR A 35 13.60 -0.57 -6.33
N ILE A 36 13.57 -1.14 -7.54
CA ILE A 36 12.43 -1.95 -8.02
C ILE A 36 12.14 -3.13 -7.08
N TYR A 37 13.18 -3.88 -6.67
CA TYR A 37 13.00 -4.99 -5.73
C TYR A 37 12.49 -4.53 -4.36
N SER A 38 12.97 -3.37 -3.89
CA SER A 38 12.53 -2.79 -2.62
C SER A 38 11.07 -2.34 -2.69
N SER A 39 10.66 -1.66 -3.77
CA SER A 39 9.27 -1.25 -3.99
C SER A 39 8.35 -2.46 -4.05
N ILE A 40 8.67 -3.52 -4.82
CA ILE A 40 7.86 -4.74 -4.88
C ILE A 40 7.65 -5.35 -3.48
N LYS A 41 8.72 -5.50 -2.71
CA LYS A 41 8.65 -6.04 -1.34
C LYS A 41 7.81 -5.16 -0.43
N TYR A 42 7.93 -3.86 -0.56
CA TYR A 42 7.13 -2.90 0.20
C TYR A 42 5.63 -3.03 -0.12
N TYR A 43 5.26 -3.15 -1.40
CA TYR A 43 3.86 -3.35 -1.81
C TYR A 43 3.26 -4.65 -1.29
N ASP A 44 4.02 -5.74 -1.24
CA ASP A 44 3.56 -7.01 -0.69
C ASP A 44 3.24 -6.90 0.81
N ILE A 45 4.06 -6.16 1.57
CA ILE A 45 3.82 -5.90 2.99
C ILE A 45 2.59 -5.00 3.15
N LEU A 46 2.56 -3.87 2.44
CA LEU A 46 1.50 -2.86 2.53
C LEU A 46 0.12 -3.46 2.20
N LYS A 47 0.01 -4.28 1.15
CA LYS A 47 -1.25 -4.95 0.79
C LYS A 47 -1.75 -5.85 1.91
N ASN A 48 -0.87 -6.61 2.55
CA ASN A 48 -1.22 -7.51 3.65
C ASN A 48 -1.67 -6.72 4.89
N GLU A 49 -0.98 -5.64 5.23
CA GLU A 49 -1.35 -4.77 6.35
C GLU A 49 -2.73 -4.14 6.13
N LEU A 50 -2.96 -3.53 4.97
CA LEU A 50 -4.23 -2.90 4.61
C LEU A 50 -5.38 -3.91 4.61
N TYR A 51 -5.15 -5.12 4.10
CA TYR A 51 -6.14 -6.19 4.15
C TYR A 51 -6.49 -6.59 5.58
N ASN A 52 -5.49 -6.81 6.42
CA ASN A 52 -5.70 -7.22 7.81
C ASN A 52 -6.40 -6.13 8.62
N GLU A 53 -6.05 -4.86 8.41
CA GLU A 53 -6.71 -3.73 9.05
C GLU A 53 -8.19 -3.65 8.67
N GLN A 54 -8.50 -3.75 7.37
CA GLN A 54 -9.89 -3.73 6.90
C GLN A 54 -10.68 -4.94 7.39
N ARG A 55 -10.05 -6.12 7.44
CA ARG A 55 -10.65 -7.34 8.01
C ARG A 55 -10.96 -7.16 9.50
N ALA A 56 -10.05 -6.56 10.27
CA ALA A 56 -10.23 -6.28 11.69
C ALA A 56 -11.40 -5.31 11.92
N ARG A 57 -11.44 -4.19 11.19
CA ARG A 57 -12.55 -3.21 11.26
C ARG A 57 -13.90 -3.85 10.92
N PHE A 58 -13.95 -4.69 9.89
CA PHE A 58 -15.17 -5.39 9.51
C PHE A 58 -15.62 -6.38 10.60
N THR A 59 -14.68 -7.16 11.14
CA THR A 59 -14.95 -8.12 12.23
C THR A 59 -15.46 -7.41 13.49
N GLU A 60 -14.89 -6.27 13.84
CA GLU A 60 -15.33 -5.46 14.97
C GLU A 60 -16.76 -4.93 14.76
N ARG A 61 -17.06 -4.40 13.57
CA ARG A 61 -18.42 -3.98 13.20
C ARG A 61 -19.42 -5.14 13.32
N MET A 62 -19.06 -6.33 12.84
CA MET A 62 -19.91 -7.52 12.96
C MET A 62 -20.15 -7.95 14.41
N LYS A 63 -19.14 -7.87 15.29
CA LYS A 63 -19.31 -8.16 16.71
C LYS A 63 -20.20 -7.12 17.41
N ASN A 64 -20.10 -5.86 16.99
CA ASN A 64 -20.89 -4.75 17.53
C ASN A 64 -22.29 -4.63 16.90
N THR A 65 -22.72 -5.57 16.03
CA THR A 65 -24.04 -5.57 15.38
C THR A 65 -25.22 -5.60 16.37
N LYS A 66 -25.02 -6.02 17.63
CA LYS A 66 -26.05 -5.88 18.70
C LYS A 66 -26.46 -4.42 18.99
N ARG A 67 -25.70 -3.41 18.52
CA ARG A 67 -26.07 -1.99 18.59
C ARG A 67 -26.89 -1.48 17.40
N LEU A 68 -27.15 -2.33 16.40
CA LEU A 68 -27.94 -2.01 15.20
C LEU A 68 -29.37 -2.57 15.25
N GLU A 69 -29.79 -3.13 16.39
CA GLU A 69 -31.22 -3.30 16.69
C GLU A 69 -31.77 -1.91 17.04
N ILE A 70 -32.31 -1.23 16.01
CA ILE A 70 -33.20 -0.06 16.13
C ILE A 70 -34.60 -0.58 16.43
#